data_AF-A0A848Z2A6-F1
#
_entry.id   AF-A0A848Z2A6-F1
#
_cell.length_a   1.000
_cell.length_b   1.000
_cell.length_c   1.000
_cell.angle_alpha   90.00
_cell.angle_beta   90.00
_cell.angle_gamma   90.00
#
_symmetry.space_group_name_H-M   'P 1'
#
loop_
_entity.id
_entity.type
_entity.pdbx_description
1 polymer ?
#
loop_
_entity_poly.entity_id
_entity_poly.type
_entity_poly.pdbx_seq_one_letter_code
_entity_poly.pdbx_strand_id
1 'polypeptide(L)' 'MDLVLCQVPDRLHPVSAYFLRKFTVGEISEAYFLRSFSLPNSDYIPLGRCIVDLFRALGLSV' A
#
# COMPACT_ATOMS: atom_id res chain seq x y z
N MET A 1 6.85 21.53 -2.11
CA MET A 1 5.95 20.41 -1.82
C MET A 1 6.84 19.18 -1.74
N ASP A 2 7.31 18.84 -0.55
CA ASP A 2 8.03 17.58 -0.38
C ASP A 2 7.01 16.46 -0.53
N LEU A 3 7.09 15.75 -1.66
CA LEU A 3 6.42 14.46 -1.81
C LEU A 3 7.07 13.55 -0.77
N VAL A 4 6.41 13.37 0.37
CA VAL A 4 6.76 12.32 1.32
C VAL A 4 6.51 11.00 0.59
N LEU A 5 7.54 10.51 -0.10
CA LEU A 5 7.52 9.17 -0.66
C LEU A 5 7.43 8.21 0.51
N CYS A 6 6.47 7.29 0.44
CA CYS A 6 6.27 6.29 1.48
C CYS A 6 7.58 5.59 1.82
N GLN A 7 7.85 5.43 3.12
CA GLN A 7 9.01 4.70 3.59
C GLN A 7 8.79 3.21 3.32
N VAL A 8 9.19 2.77 2.13
CA VAL A 8 9.17 1.36 1.74
C VAL A 8 10.45 0.71 2.28
N PRO A 9 10.35 -0.38 3.07
CA PRO A 9 11.53 -1.10 3.53
C PRO A 9 12.26 -1.74 2.35
N ASP A 10 13.57 -1.98 2.49
CA ASP A 10 14.39 -2.66 1.47
C ASP A 10 13.83 -4.03 1.06
N ARG A 11 13.15 -4.70 2.00
CA ARG A 11 12.48 -5.98 1.77
C ARG A 11 11.08 -5.99 2.36
N LEU A 12 10.09 -5.93 1.48
CA LEU A 12 8.70 -6.15 1.83
C LEU A 12 8.43 -7.65 1.93
N HIS A 13 7.63 -8.08 2.92
CA HIS A 13 7.19 -9.48 3.00
C HIS A 13 6.50 -9.90 1.68
N PRO A 14 6.76 -11.12 1.14
CA PRO A 14 6.26 -11.52 -0.17
C PRO A 14 4.74 -11.39 -0.35
N VAL A 15 3.98 -11.67 0.72
CA VAL A 15 2.51 -11.52 0.72
C VAL A 15 2.10 -10.05 0.60
N SER A 16 2.76 -9.14 1.33
CA SER A 16 2.48 -7.72 1.25
C SER A 16 2.90 -7.14 -0.12
N ALA A 17 3.99 -7.65 -0.71
CA ALA A 17 4.40 -7.29 -2.08
C ALA A 17 3.38 -7.77 -3.13
N TYR A 18 2.81 -8.97 -2.94
CA TYR A 18 1.73 -9.48 -3.79
C TYR A 18 0.50 -8.56 -3.74
N PHE A 19 0.03 -8.19 -2.55
CA PHE A 19 -1.11 -7.29 -2.42
C PHE A 19 -0.82 -5.88 -2.92
N LEU A 20 0.39 -5.35 -2.70
CA LEU A 20 0.81 -4.09 -3.28
C LEU A 20 0.68 -4.11 -4.80
N ARG A 21 1.23 -5.13 -5.46
CA ARG A 21 1.12 -5.28 -6.92
C ARG A 21 -0.34 -5.28 -7.36
N LYS A 22 -1.19 -6.11 -6.73
CA LYS A 22 -2.62 -6.20 -7.05
C LYS A 22 -3.34 -4.86 -6.89
N PHE A 23 -3.02 -4.10 -5.84
CA PHE A 23 -3.58 -2.77 -5.61
C PHE A 23 -3.13 -1.78 -6.70
N THR A 24 -1.82 -1.72 -7.00
CA THR A 24 -1.29 -0.77 -8.00
C THR A 24 -1.80 -0.98 -9.42
N VAL A 25 -2.31 -2.17 -9.75
CA VAL A 25 -2.93 -2.47 -11.06
C VAL A 25 -4.46 -2.43 -11.02
N GLY A 26 -5.07 -2.04 -9.90
CA GLY A 26 -6.54 -1.95 -9.75
C GLY A 26 -7.27 -3.28 -9.70
N GLU A 27 -6.59 -4.37 -9.32
CA GLU A 27 -7.23 -5.69 -9.18
C GLU A 27 -7.93 -5.87 -7.82
N ILE A 28 -7.59 -5.04 -6.81
CA ILE A 28 -8.22 -5.06 -5.48
C ILE A 28 -8.53 -3.65 -5.01
N SER A 29 -9.61 -3.51 -4.24
CA SER A 29 -10.01 -2.22 -3.67
C SER A 29 -9.09 -1.75 -2.56
N GLU A 30 -9.10 -0.44 -2.31
CA GLU A 30 -8.41 0.20 -1.18
C GLU A 30 -8.72 -0.49 0.17
N ALA A 31 -9.99 -0.77 0.43
CA ALA A 31 -10.42 -1.40 1.67
C ALA A 31 -9.85 -2.82 1.84
N TYR A 32 -9.73 -3.56 0.74
CA TYR A 32 -9.13 -4.89 0.75
C TYR A 32 -7.60 -4.82 0.91
N PHE A 33 -6.95 -3.88 0.21
CA PHE A 33 -5.52 -3.61 0.34
C PHE A 33 -5.14 -3.26 1.78
N LEU A 34 -5.83 -2.30 2.41
CA LEU A 34 -5.55 -1.91 3.80
C LEU A 34 -5.74 -3.07 4.79
N ARG A 35 -6.78 -3.90 4.61
CA ARG A 35 -6.98 -5.10 5.44
C ARG A 35 -5.84 -6.11 5.30
N SER A 36 -5.29 -6.27 4.09
CA SER A 36 -4.20 -7.20 3.84
C SER A 36 -2.87 -6.78 4.49
N PHE A 37 -2.71 -5.49 4.80
CA PHE A 37 -1.57 -4.94 5.53
C PHE A 37 -1.77 -4.97 7.06
N SER A 38 -2.95 -5.38 7.53
CA SER A 38 -3.29 -5.60 8.95
C SER A 38 -3.10 -7.06 9.39
N LEU A 39 -2.52 -7.92 8.55
CA LEU A 39 -2.31 -9.33 8.86
C LEU A 39 -1.34 -9.48 10.04
N PRO A 40 -1.49 -10.53 10.89
CA PRO A 40 -0.87 -10.62 12.23
C PRO A 40 0.67 -10.63 12.28
N ASN A 41 1.36 -10.55 11.14
CA ASN A 41 2.81 -10.55 11.03
C ASN A 41 3.36 -9.41 10.16
N SER A 42 2.60 -8.33 9.93
CA SER A 42 3.07 -7.16 9.19
C SER A 42 2.95 -5.88 10.00
N ASP A 43 4.07 -5.19 10.17
CA ASP A 43 4.18 -3.82 10.68
C ASP A 43 3.95 -2.76 9.59
N TYR A 44 3.49 -3.18 8.40
CA TYR A 44 3.35 -2.34 7.22
C TYR A 44 2.07 -1.48 7.19
N ILE A 45 1.22 -1.47 8.22
CA ILE A 45 0.00 -0.64 8.25
C ILE A 45 0.29 0.84 7.91
N PRO A 46 1.34 1.50 8.46
CA PRO A 46 1.68 2.86 8.09
C PRO A 46 2.06 3.00 6.61
N LEU A 47 2.78 2.02 6.05
CA LEU A 47 3.12 1.97 4.63
C LEU A 47 1.87 1.84 3.76
N GLY A 48 0.95 0.94 4.11
CA GLY A 48 -0.32 0.76 3.39
C GLY A 48 -1.14 2.04 3.35
N ARG A 49 -1.26 2.75 4.47
CA ARG A 49 -1.94 4.07 4.54
C ARG A 49 -1.27 5.11 3.65
N CYS A 50 0.07 5.20 3.73
CA CYS A 50 0.80 6.14 2.90
C CYS A 50 0.59 5.91 1.40
N ILE A 51 0.60 4.65 0.96
CA ILE A 51 0.41 4.31 -0.46
C ILE A 51 -0.99 4.72 -0.93
N VAL A 52 -2.02 4.48 -0.12
CA VAL A 52 -3.40 4.91 -0.42
C VAL A 52 -3.48 6.43 -0.54
N ASP A 53 -2.90 7.16 0.40
CA ASP A 53 -2.91 8.64 0.37
C ASP A 53 -2.16 9.19 -0.85
N LEU A 54 -1.06 8.55 -1.26
CA LEU A 54 -0.34 8.87 -2.49
C LEU A 54 -1.21 8.66 -3.73
N PHE A 55 -1.90 7.52 -3.85
CA PHE A 55 -2.78 7.24 -4.99
C PHE A 55 -3.92 8.26 -5.08
N ARG A 56 -4.53 8.61 -3.95
CA ARG A 56 -5.56 9.66 -3.87
C ARG A 56 -5.02 11.03 -4.31
N ALA A 57 -3.85 11.42 -3.82
CA ALA A 57 -3.22 12.69 -4.18
C ALA A 57 -2.88 12.78 -5.67
N LEU A 58 -2.58 11.64 -6.30
CA LEU A 58 -2.30 11.53 -7.73
C LEU A 58 -3.56 11.37 -8.59
N GLY A 59 -4.75 11.28 -8.00
CA GLY A 59 -6.00 11.03 -8.73
C GLY A 59 -6.04 9.65 -9.39
N LEU A 60 -5.23 8.71 -8.92
CA LEU A 60 -5.21 7.33 -9.40
C LEU A 60 -6.32 6.55 -8.69
N SER A 61 -7.46 6.37 -9.36
CA SER A 61 -8.52 5.48 -8.88
C SER A 61 -8.11 4.03 -9.11
N VAL A 62 -8.11 3.26 -8.02
CA VAL A 62 -7.91 1.79 -7.96
C VAL A 62 -9.00 1.16 -7.10
#